data_AF-A0A0N0DBT6-F1
#
_entry.id   AF-A0A0N0DBT6-F1
#
_cell.length_a   1.000
_cell.length_b   1.000
_cell.length_c   1.000
_cell.angle_alpha   90.00
_cell.angle_beta   90.00
_cell.angle_gamma   90.00
#
_symmetry.space_group_name_H-M   'P 1'
#
loop_
_entity.id
_entity.type
_entity.pdbx_description
1 polymer ?
#
loop_
_entity_poly.entity_id
_entity_poly.type
_entity_poly.pdbx_seq_one_letter_code
_entity_poly.pdbx_strand_id
1 'polypeptide(L)'
;MDRKPAGAVYDGAQVSDNCTTTNKYQWSYNAASLSMGLAYLYNSTSNEDDTWRRLTEKMVTTTLDTFFTRDGEFKEVACVKGNCSRDIPTYKALTHRWLAVTTQLAPFLSDKVLPVLHKSAKSLKAEGNGKDSLEQKLANFAIVSNLLIADSAGPMIQNQTKTEDDSSDATGSATTSVAPTNSDAAESATTSADQGNSAINLGGLSSLLAMSMLIVVLQGLL
;
A
#
# COMPACT_ATOMS: atom_id res chain seq x y z
N MET A 1 -4.38 15.78 -35.60
CA MET A 1 -4.78 16.36 -34.31
C MET A 1 -4.32 15.41 -33.22
N ASP A 2 -3.27 15.77 -32.50
CA ASP A 2 -2.76 14.99 -31.36
C ASP A 2 -3.87 14.83 -30.31
N ARG A 3 -4.41 13.62 -30.18
CA ARG A 3 -5.24 13.29 -29.02
C ARG A 3 -4.29 13.25 -27.82
N LYS A 4 -4.22 14.36 -27.08
CA LYS A 4 -3.59 14.42 -25.75
C LYS A 4 -4.22 13.28 -24.92
N PRO A 5 -3.48 12.23 -24.53
CA PRO A 5 -4.06 11.19 -23.69
C PRO A 5 -4.55 11.87 -22.41
N ALA A 6 -5.85 11.74 -22.14
CA ALA A 6 -6.52 12.47 -21.08
C ALA A 6 -5.99 11.98 -19.72
N GLY A 7 -5.06 12.71 -19.10
CA GLY A 7 -4.45 12.35 -17.81
C GLY A 7 -2.92 12.30 -17.78
N ALA A 8 -2.24 12.53 -18.92
CA ALA A 8 -0.77 12.58 -18.95
C ALA A 8 -0.21 13.71 -18.07
N VAL A 9 0.85 13.39 -17.33
CA VAL A 9 1.57 14.33 -16.45
C VAL A 9 2.94 14.60 -17.04
N TYR A 10 3.13 15.84 -17.50
CA TYR A 10 4.37 16.29 -18.14
C TYR A 10 5.33 16.92 -17.12
N ASP A 11 6.61 16.92 -17.46
CA ASP A 11 7.73 17.26 -16.57
C ASP A 11 7.74 18.72 -16.11
N GLY A 12 7.41 19.66 -17.00
CA GLY A 12 7.42 21.08 -16.66
C GLY A 12 7.38 22.00 -17.88
N ALA A 13 7.60 23.29 -17.65
CA ALA A 13 7.68 24.31 -18.68
C ALA A 13 8.61 25.44 -18.23
N GLN A 14 9.01 26.32 -19.15
CA GLN A 14 9.91 27.43 -18.84
C GLN A 14 9.14 28.69 -18.42
N VAL A 15 9.72 29.49 -17.51
CA VAL A 15 9.09 30.77 -17.11
C VAL A 15 9.20 31.84 -18.18
N SER A 16 10.23 31.75 -19.05
CA SER A 16 10.53 32.71 -20.12
C SER A 16 9.44 32.79 -21.18
N ASP A 17 8.59 31.78 -21.31
CA ASP A 17 7.50 31.71 -22.28
C ASP A 17 6.11 31.58 -21.63
N ASN A 18 5.96 32.06 -20.39
CA ASN A 18 4.73 31.94 -19.61
C ASN A 18 4.27 30.48 -19.45
N CYS A 19 5.21 29.54 -19.32
CA CYS A 19 4.96 28.10 -19.17
C CYS A 19 4.21 27.47 -20.36
N THR A 20 4.31 28.07 -21.56
CA THR A 20 3.54 27.62 -22.73
C THR A 20 4.23 26.48 -23.49
N THR A 21 5.56 26.44 -23.51
CA THR A 21 6.30 25.28 -24.06
C THR A 21 6.50 24.24 -22.97
N THR A 22 5.64 23.23 -22.97
CA THR A 22 5.73 22.11 -22.04
C THR A 22 6.76 21.08 -22.48
N ASN A 23 7.66 20.70 -21.57
CA ASN A 23 8.48 19.51 -21.68
C ASN A 23 7.60 18.26 -21.56
N LYS A 24 7.39 17.55 -22.67
CA LYS A 24 6.46 16.41 -22.75
C LYS A 24 7.03 15.08 -22.22
N TYR A 25 8.21 15.07 -21.60
CA TYR A 25 8.66 13.88 -20.87
C TYR A 25 7.66 13.54 -19.75
N GLN A 26 7.37 12.25 -19.61
CA GLN A 26 6.51 11.72 -18.56
C GLN A 26 7.35 10.85 -17.66
N TRP A 27 7.56 11.31 -16.43
CA TRP A 27 8.24 10.56 -15.39
C TRP A 27 7.22 9.98 -14.42
N SER A 28 7.43 8.72 -14.04
CA SER A 28 6.51 7.94 -13.21
C SER A 28 6.20 8.61 -11.88
N TYR A 29 7.23 9.16 -11.22
CA TYR A 29 7.11 9.80 -9.92
C TYR A 29 6.17 11.04 -9.97
N ASN A 30 6.15 11.80 -11.07
CA ASN A 30 5.23 12.95 -11.21
C ASN A 30 3.76 12.49 -11.22
N ALA A 31 3.44 11.44 -11.98
CA ALA A 31 2.07 10.92 -12.06
C ALA A 31 1.64 10.22 -10.76
N ALA A 32 2.55 9.46 -10.13
CA ALA A 32 2.28 8.75 -8.89
C ALA A 32 2.13 9.70 -7.68
N SER A 33 2.92 10.76 -7.59
CA SER A 33 2.78 11.78 -6.54
C SER A 33 1.44 12.52 -6.66
N LEU A 34 1.04 12.92 -7.88
CA LEU A 34 -0.28 13.50 -8.11
C LEU A 34 -1.43 12.53 -7.79
N SER A 35 -1.27 11.24 -8.10
CA SER A 35 -2.25 10.20 -7.73
C SER A 35 -2.47 10.17 -6.21
N MET A 36 -1.39 10.16 -5.44
CA MET A 36 -1.45 10.18 -3.98
C MET A 36 -2.05 11.49 -3.44
N GLY A 37 -1.67 12.64 -4.01
CA GLY A 37 -2.25 13.94 -3.63
C GLY A 37 -3.76 14.01 -3.85
N LEU A 38 -4.26 13.49 -4.98
CA LEU A 38 -5.70 13.39 -5.25
C LEU A 38 -6.40 12.45 -4.26
N ALA A 39 -5.77 11.34 -3.89
CA ALA A 39 -6.30 10.43 -2.88
C ALA A 39 -6.40 11.08 -1.49
N TYR A 40 -5.45 11.93 -1.12
CA TYR A 40 -5.54 12.76 0.09
C TYR A 40 -6.73 13.71 0.05
N LEU A 41 -6.97 14.38 -1.10
CA LEU A 41 -8.11 15.28 -1.27
C LEU A 41 -9.45 14.52 -1.18
N TYR A 42 -9.54 13.35 -1.82
CA TYR A 42 -10.67 12.45 -1.70
C TYR A 42 -10.96 12.10 -0.23
N ASN A 43 -9.94 11.60 0.49
CA ASN A 43 -10.07 11.18 1.88
C ASN A 43 -10.40 12.36 2.83
N SER A 44 -9.92 13.56 2.54
CA SER A 44 -10.11 14.74 3.41
C SER A 44 -11.47 15.45 3.21
N THR A 45 -12.14 15.24 2.08
CA THR A 45 -13.41 15.92 1.74
C THR A 45 -14.63 15.06 2.01
N SER A 46 -14.55 14.22 3.04
CA SER A 46 -15.62 13.31 3.50
C SER A 46 -16.05 12.22 2.52
N ASN A 47 -15.30 11.98 1.44
CA ASN A 47 -15.66 11.02 0.37
C ASN A 47 -17.01 11.30 -0.33
N GLU A 48 -17.62 12.47 -0.09
CA GLU A 48 -18.92 12.86 -0.67
C GLU A 48 -18.77 13.54 -2.03
N ASP A 49 -17.60 14.15 -2.30
CA ASP A 49 -17.32 14.79 -3.59
C ASP A 49 -16.86 13.76 -4.64
N ASP A 50 -17.77 13.39 -5.53
CA ASP A 50 -17.49 12.53 -6.69
C ASP A 50 -16.37 13.08 -7.60
N THR A 51 -16.08 14.38 -7.53
CA THR A 51 -14.99 15.00 -8.28
C THR A 51 -13.64 14.41 -7.91
N TRP A 52 -13.28 14.39 -6.63
CA TRP A 52 -11.99 13.87 -6.19
C TRP A 52 -11.89 12.37 -6.39
N ARG A 53 -12.98 11.64 -6.16
CA ARG A 53 -13.05 10.20 -6.46
C ARG A 53 -12.74 9.92 -7.93
N ARG A 54 -13.45 10.58 -8.85
CA ARG A 54 -13.29 10.42 -10.30
C ARG A 54 -11.91 10.86 -10.79
N LEU A 55 -11.39 11.98 -10.27
CA LEU A 55 -10.06 12.46 -10.64
C LEU A 55 -8.97 11.50 -10.16
N THR A 56 -9.07 10.98 -8.93
CA THR A 56 -8.13 10.00 -8.38
C THR A 56 -8.15 8.73 -9.22
N GLU A 57 -9.33 8.17 -9.52
CA GLU A 57 -9.43 6.97 -10.35
C GLU A 57 -8.82 7.17 -11.74
N LYS A 58 -9.12 8.30 -12.39
CA LYS A 58 -8.58 8.62 -13.71
C LYS A 58 -7.06 8.75 -13.69
N MET A 59 -6.51 9.44 -12.68
CA MET A 59 -5.06 9.64 -12.54
C MET A 59 -4.34 8.32 -12.28
N VAL A 60 -4.85 7.49 -11.37
CA VAL A 60 -4.29 6.18 -11.07
C VAL A 60 -4.36 5.28 -12.30
N THR A 61 -5.50 5.22 -12.98
CA THR A 61 -5.65 4.41 -14.21
C THR A 61 -4.64 4.84 -15.27
N THR A 62 -4.49 6.14 -15.51
CA THR A 62 -3.51 6.66 -16.48
C THR A 62 -2.06 6.35 -16.05
N THR A 63 -1.77 6.42 -14.76
CA THR A 63 -0.44 6.09 -14.21
C THR A 63 -0.12 4.62 -14.43
N LEU A 64 -1.05 3.71 -14.12
CA LEU A 64 -0.87 2.28 -14.34
C LEU A 64 -0.67 1.97 -15.83
N ASP A 65 -1.52 2.53 -16.70
CA ASP A 65 -1.45 2.30 -18.15
C ASP A 65 -0.16 2.83 -18.79
N THR A 66 0.42 3.89 -18.23
CA THR A 66 1.63 4.52 -18.78
C THR A 66 2.90 3.80 -18.33
N PHE A 67 2.99 3.43 -17.04
CA PHE A 67 4.24 3.01 -16.41
C PHE A 67 4.30 1.53 -16.05
N PHE A 68 3.24 0.76 -16.29
CA PHE A 68 3.23 -0.69 -16.07
C PHE A 68 2.76 -1.42 -17.33
N THR A 69 3.43 -2.50 -17.68
CA THR A 69 2.97 -3.39 -18.74
C THR A 69 1.79 -4.23 -18.25
N ARG A 70 1.08 -4.89 -19.17
CA ARG A 70 -0.01 -5.82 -18.82
C ARG A 70 0.45 -6.98 -17.92
N ASP A 71 1.71 -7.36 -18.06
CA ASP A 71 2.35 -8.41 -17.25
C ASP A 71 2.86 -7.86 -15.90
N GLY A 72 2.72 -6.55 -15.68
CA GLY A 72 3.10 -5.84 -14.46
C GLY A 72 4.55 -5.34 -14.43
N GLU A 73 5.34 -5.56 -15.49
CA GLU A 73 6.69 -5.00 -15.55
C GLU A 73 6.63 -3.47 -15.56
N PHE A 74 7.41 -2.85 -14.67
CA PHE A 74 7.51 -1.40 -14.62
C PHE A 74 8.33 -0.88 -15.80
N LYS A 75 7.85 0.18 -16.44
CA LYS A 75 8.48 0.85 -17.56
C LYS A 75 8.55 2.36 -17.32
N GLU A 76 9.76 2.89 -17.27
CA GLU A 76 9.97 4.33 -17.28
C GLU A 76 9.93 4.86 -18.72
N VAL A 77 8.81 5.41 -19.18
CA VAL A 77 8.58 5.71 -20.61
C VAL A 77 9.49 6.79 -21.18
N ALA A 78 9.95 7.73 -20.35
CA ALA A 78 10.90 8.77 -20.76
C ALA A 78 12.35 8.27 -20.83
N CYS A 79 12.65 7.12 -20.22
CA CYS A 79 13.96 6.47 -20.28
C CYS A 79 14.05 5.58 -21.54
N VAL A 80 14.50 6.18 -22.64
CA VAL A 80 14.80 5.48 -23.90
C VAL A 80 16.32 5.25 -24.00
N LYS A 81 16.73 4.11 -24.59
CA LYS A 81 18.13 3.61 -24.61
C LYS A 81 19.16 4.74 -24.75
N GLY A 82 19.97 4.93 -23.70
CA GLY A 82 21.13 5.83 -23.67
C GLY A 82 20.95 7.12 -22.86
N ASN A 83 19.74 7.49 -22.43
CA ASN A 83 19.49 8.77 -21.75
C ASN A 83 18.76 8.64 -20.40
N CYS A 84 19.00 7.55 -19.68
CA CYS A 84 18.38 7.31 -18.38
C CYS A 84 19.29 7.81 -17.26
N SER A 85 18.79 8.73 -16.43
CA SER A 85 19.51 9.20 -15.24
C SER A 85 19.73 8.07 -14.23
N ARG A 86 20.65 8.27 -13.29
CA ARG A 86 20.78 7.42 -12.10
C ARG A 86 19.54 7.46 -11.19
N ASP A 87 18.63 8.40 -11.43
CA ASP A 87 17.43 8.60 -10.60
C ASP A 87 16.30 7.60 -10.92
N ILE A 88 16.36 6.90 -12.07
CA ILE A 88 15.28 6.02 -12.53
C ILE A 88 14.93 4.91 -11.52
N PRO A 89 15.90 4.20 -10.89
CA PRO A 89 15.58 3.24 -9.83
C PRO A 89 14.76 3.86 -8.69
N THR A 90 15.08 5.09 -8.30
CA THR A 90 14.35 5.83 -7.25
C THR A 90 12.93 6.15 -7.69
N TYR A 91 12.71 6.58 -8.93
CA TYR A 91 11.37 6.88 -9.44
C TYR A 91 10.45 5.66 -9.41
N LYS A 92 10.97 4.49 -9.76
CA LYS A 92 10.25 3.22 -9.66
C LYS A 92 9.83 2.90 -8.22
N ALA A 93 10.76 3.04 -7.28
CA ALA A 93 10.50 2.77 -5.86
C ALA A 93 9.48 3.75 -5.26
N LEU A 94 9.61 5.06 -5.56
CA LEU A 94 8.65 6.08 -5.12
C LEU A 94 7.27 5.86 -5.72
N THR A 95 7.19 5.48 -7.00
CA THR A 95 5.91 5.17 -7.65
C THR A 95 5.20 4.03 -6.96
N HIS A 96 5.90 2.94 -6.61
CA HIS A 96 5.31 1.84 -5.83
C HIS A 96 4.81 2.31 -4.47
N ARG A 97 5.62 3.07 -3.74
CA ARG A 97 5.25 3.61 -2.43
C ARG A 97 3.98 4.45 -2.49
N TRP A 98 3.93 5.42 -3.40
CA TRP A 98 2.82 6.35 -3.48
C TRP A 98 1.54 5.71 -3.99
N LEU A 99 1.64 4.72 -4.88
CA LEU A 99 0.48 3.92 -5.28
C LEU A 99 -0.04 3.03 -4.14
N ALA A 100 0.84 2.45 -3.32
CA ALA A 100 0.42 1.71 -2.12
C ALA A 100 -0.23 2.61 -1.05
N VAL A 101 0.29 3.82 -0.84
CA VAL A 101 -0.37 4.81 0.04
C VAL A 101 -1.72 5.25 -0.55
N THR A 102 -1.81 5.39 -1.87
CA THR A 102 -3.06 5.73 -2.56
C THR A 102 -4.16 4.71 -2.24
N THR A 103 -3.86 3.41 -2.14
CA THR A 103 -4.87 2.40 -1.79
C THR A 103 -5.33 2.48 -0.35
N GLN A 104 -4.50 2.98 0.57
CA GLN A 104 -4.94 3.23 1.96
C GLN A 104 -5.91 4.42 2.03
N LEU A 105 -5.64 5.49 1.28
CA LEU A 105 -6.44 6.71 1.26
C LEU A 105 -7.72 6.57 0.42
N ALA A 106 -7.67 5.75 -0.64
CA ALA A 106 -8.76 5.49 -1.56
C ALA A 106 -8.97 3.97 -1.74
N PRO A 107 -9.57 3.28 -0.73
CA PRO A 107 -9.67 1.82 -0.72
C PRO A 107 -10.37 1.21 -1.93
N PHE A 108 -11.27 1.95 -2.58
CA PHE A 108 -11.96 1.53 -3.80
C PHE A 108 -11.02 1.28 -5.00
N LEU A 109 -9.74 1.69 -4.91
CA LEU A 109 -8.72 1.45 -5.93
C LEU A 109 -7.84 0.22 -5.65
N SER A 110 -7.97 -0.43 -4.48
CA SER A 110 -7.09 -1.53 -4.06
C SER A 110 -7.07 -2.68 -5.06
N ASP A 111 -8.25 -3.12 -5.52
CA ASP A 111 -8.40 -4.21 -6.50
C ASP A 111 -7.77 -3.89 -7.87
N LYS A 112 -7.60 -2.60 -8.18
CA LYS A 112 -6.97 -2.15 -9.43
C LYS A 112 -5.45 -2.05 -9.28
N VAL A 113 -4.99 -1.51 -8.14
CA VAL A 113 -3.58 -1.12 -7.94
C VAL A 113 -2.74 -2.28 -7.40
N LEU A 114 -3.19 -2.94 -6.33
CA LEU A 114 -2.38 -3.94 -5.62
C LEU A 114 -1.95 -5.11 -6.51
N PRO A 115 -2.83 -5.68 -7.38
CA PRO A 115 -2.40 -6.73 -8.30
C PRO A 115 -1.27 -6.30 -9.25
N VAL A 116 -1.26 -5.03 -9.68
CA VAL A 116 -0.21 -4.49 -10.54
C VAL A 116 1.10 -4.35 -9.77
N LEU A 117 1.06 -3.80 -8.55
CA LEU A 117 2.24 -3.67 -7.69
C LEU A 117 2.86 -5.04 -7.36
N HIS A 118 2.04 -6.04 -7.03
CA HIS A 118 2.51 -7.39 -6.79
C HIS A 118 3.16 -8.02 -8.03
N LYS A 119 2.56 -7.86 -9.21
CA LYS A 119 3.16 -8.36 -10.46
C LYS A 119 4.49 -7.67 -10.75
N SER A 120 4.57 -6.36 -10.52
CA SER A 120 5.80 -5.59 -10.73
C SER A 120 6.94 -5.98 -9.78
N ALA A 121 6.62 -6.25 -8.51
CA ALA A 121 7.57 -6.79 -7.56
C ALA A 121 8.05 -8.20 -7.95
N LYS A 122 7.16 -9.05 -8.49
CA LYS A 122 7.52 -10.38 -9.01
C LYS A 122 8.35 -10.33 -10.29
N SER A 123 8.24 -9.26 -11.08
CA SER A 123 8.99 -9.10 -12.33
C SER A 123 10.38 -8.49 -12.13
N LEU A 124 10.82 -8.25 -10.89
CA LEU A 124 12.16 -7.74 -10.61
C LEU A 124 13.22 -8.73 -11.08
N LYS A 125 14.23 -8.20 -11.77
CA LYS A 125 15.38 -8.96 -12.26
C LYS A 125 16.53 -8.82 -11.27
N ALA A 126 17.37 -9.85 -11.20
CA ALA A 126 18.62 -9.77 -10.44
C ALA A 126 19.48 -8.61 -10.96
N GLU A 127 20.05 -7.82 -10.05
CA GLU A 127 20.87 -6.68 -10.44
C GLU A 127 22.22 -7.14 -11.01
N GLY A 128 22.72 -6.45 -12.02
CA GLY A 128 24.07 -6.67 -12.55
C GLY A 128 25.15 -6.02 -11.69
N ASN A 129 26.43 -6.30 -11.99
CA ASN A 129 27.60 -5.75 -11.28
C ASN A 129 27.98 -4.33 -11.77
N GLY A 130 26.99 -3.55 -12.20
CA GLY A 130 27.17 -2.22 -12.82
C GLY A 130 27.43 -1.10 -11.81
N LYS A 131 27.75 0.10 -12.33
CA LYS A 131 28.02 1.31 -11.53
C LYS A 131 26.79 1.83 -10.76
N ASP A 132 25.61 1.32 -11.07
CA ASP A 132 24.31 1.63 -10.50
C ASP A 132 23.71 0.44 -9.73
N SER A 133 24.51 -0.60 -9.45
CA SER A 133 24.03 -1.84 -8.82
C SER A 133 23.47 -1.61 -7.41
N LEU A 134 24.04 -0.66 -6.65
CA LEU A 134 23.56 -0.32 -5.31
C LEU A 134 22.19 0.36 -5.37
N GLU A 135 22.03 1.31 -6.29
CA GLU A 135 20.77 2.03 -6.52
C GLU A 135 19.67 1.05 -6.96
N GLN A 136 19.99 0.11 -7.86
CA GLN A 136 19.06 -0.94 -8.27
C GLN A 136 18.67 -1.86 -7.10
N LYS A 137 19.63 -2.29 -6.27
CA LYS A 137 19.39 -3.14 -5.09
C LYS A 137 18.48 -2.46 -4.07
N LEU A 138 18.78 -1.22 -3.74
CA LEU A 138 17.98 -0.42 -2.81
C LEU A 138 16.57 -0.18 -3.35
N ALA A 139 16.44 0.11 -4.65
CA ALA A 139 15.14 0.28 -5.29
C ALA A 139 14.32 -1.02 -5.26
N ASN A 140 14.92 -2.16 -5.62
CA ASN A 140 14.27 -3.48 -5.58
C ASN A 140 13.81 -3.84 -4.17
N PHE A 141 14.66 -3.62 -3.17
CA PHE A 141 14.29 -3.79 -1.76
C PHE A 141 13.12 -2.89 -1.36
N ALA A 142 13.16 -1.61 -1.72
CA ALA A 142 12.08 -0.66 -1.43
C ALA A 142 10.77 -1.07 -2.12
N ILE A 143 10.81 -1.51 -3.37
CA ILE A 143 9.64 -1.97 -4.12
C ILE A 143 8.92 -3.13 -3.40
N VAL A 144 9.67 -4.14 -2.96
CA VAL A 144 9.10 -5.28 -2.23
C VAL A 144 8.59 -4.83 -0.86
N SER A 145 9.35 -4.01 -0.14
CA SER A 145 8.97 -3.50 1.19
C SER A 145 7.70 -2.64 1.14
N ASN A 146 7.50 -1.87 0.07
CA ASN A 146 6.33 -1.01 -0.11
C ASN A 146 5.02 -1.81 -0.23
N LEU A 147 5.06 -3.11 -0.55
CA LEU A 147 3.84 -3.94 -0.56
C LEU A 147 3.20 -4.04 0.83
N LEU A 148 4.01 -3.92 1.90
CA LEU A 148 3.53 -3.94 3.28
C LEU A 148 2.77 -2.67 3.67
N ILE A 149 2.85 -1.60 2.87
CA ILE A 149 2.13 -0.35 3.15
C ILE A 149 0.64 -0.58 3.04
N ALA A 150 0.17 -1.35 2.07
CA ALA A 150 -1.27 -1.57 1.89
C ALA A 150 -1.90 -2.29 3.10
N ASP A 151 -1.13 -3.13 3.79
CA ASP A 151 -1.56 -3.90 4.97
C ASP A 151 -1.34 -3.15 6.29
N SER A 152 -0.61 -2.03 6.28
CA SER A 152 -0.37 -1.25 7.50
C SER A 152 -1.60 -0.44 7.89
N ALA A 153 -1.65 0.01 9.14
CA ALA A 153 -2.61 1.02 9.55
C ALA A 153 -2.54 2.23 8.60
N GLY A 154 -3.71 2.74 8.19
CA GLY A 154 -3.81 3.87 7.27
C GLY A 154 -3.20 5.15 7.83
N PRO A 155 -2.91 6.15 6.96
CA PRO A 155 -2.40 7.44 7.41
C PRO A 155 -3.41 8.09 8.36
N MET A 156 -2.93 8.61 9.50
CA MET A 156 -3.80 9.30 10.45
C MET A 156 -4.52 10.47 9.78
N ILE A 157 -5.84 10.57 9.99
CA ILE A 157 -6.61 11.73 9.54
C ILE A 157 -6.15 12.94 10.35
N GLN A 158 -5.83 14.03 9.66
CA GLN A 158 -5.18 15.22 10.23
C GLN A 158 -6.08 16.06 11.17
N ASN A 159 -7.16 15.49 11.72
CA ASN A 159 -8.10 16.15 12.63
C ASN A 159 -8.38 15.38 13.93
N GLN A 160 -7.61 14.34 14.25
CA GLN A 160 -7.58 13.83 15.62
C GLN A 160 -6.55 14.61 16.44
N THR A 161 -6.92 15.83 16.85
CA THR A 161 -6.32 16.40 18.04
C THR A 161 -6.71 15.48 19.19
N LYS A 162 -5.72 14.73 19.69
CA LYS A 162 -5.81 13.94 20.92
C LYS A 162 -6.39 14.85 22.01
N THR A 163 -7.66 14.67 22.35
CA THR A 163 -8.20 15.20 23.60
C THR A 163 -7.59 14.31 24.69
N GLU A 164 -6.50 14.79 25.28
CA GLU A 164 -6.02 14.26 26.55
C GLU A 164 -7.04 14.68 27.60
N ASP A 165 -7.99 13.79 27.87
CA ASP A 165 -8.71 13.73 29.15
C ASP A 165 -9.41 12.37 29.20
N ASP A 166 -8.67 11.36 29.67
CA ASP A 166 -9.29 10.27 30.41
C ASP A 166 -8.27 9.74 31.43
N SER A 167 -8.23 10.42 32.58
CA SER A 167 -7.79 9.80 33.82
C SER A 167 -9.03 9.54 34.68
N SER A 168 -9.53 8.31 34.69
CA SER A 168 -10.12 7.76 35.91
C SER A 168 -9.95 6.25 35.90
N ASP A 169 -8.85 5.86 36.55
CA ASP A 169 -8.69 4.71 37.40
C ASP A 169 -9.48 3.43 37.10
N ALA A 170 -8.70 2.41 36.74
CA ALA A 170 -9.02 1.04 37.03
C ALA A 170 -9.27 0.85 38.53
N THR A 171 -10.42 0.30 38.89
CA THR A 171 -10.56 -0.47 40.14
C THR A 171 -11.41 -1.69 39.86
N GLY A 172 -10.79 -2.87 39.95
CA GLY A 172 -11.49 -4.13 39.90
C GLY A 172 -12.29 -4.37 41.18
N SER A 173 -13.44 -5.01 41.04
CA SER A 173 -13.93 -5.93 42.06
C SER A 173 -14.91 -6.95 41.50
N ALA A 174 -14.72 -8.17 41.98
CA ALA A 174 -15.40 -9.37 41.59
C ALA A 174 -16.76 -9.51 42.28
N THR A 175 -17.66 -10.22 41.58
CA THR A 175 -18.75 -11.11 42.06
C THR A 175 -19.69 -10.62 43.18
N THR A 176 -21.00 -10.62 42.90
CA THR A 176 -21.95 -11.45 43.67
C THR A 176 -23.30 -11.57 42.96
N SER A 177 -23.80 -12.81 43.02
CA SER A 177 -25.07 -13.37 42.54
C SER A 177 -26.32 -12.70 43.11
N VAL A 178 -27.39 -12.58 42.30
CA VAL A 178 -28.78 -12.85 42.70
C VAL A 178 -29.61 -13.29 41.48
N ALA A 179 -30.24 -14.47 41.56
CA ALA A 179 -31.39 -14.88 40.74
C ALA A 179 -32.69 -14.66 41.55
N PRO A 180 -33.86 -14.53 40.89
CA PRO A 180 -34.87 -15.61 40.93
C PRO A 180 -35.52 -15.89 39.55
N THR A 181 -35.68 -17.14 39.08
CA THR A 181 -36.85 -18.07 39.23
C THR A 181 -38.21 -17.42 38.92
N ASN A 182 -38.97 -17.81 37.88
CA ASN A 182 -39.73 -19.06 37.60
C ASN A 182 -40.29 -18.96 36.15
N SER A 183 -40.90 -19.93 35.48
CA SER A 183 -40.90 -21.40 35.32
C SER A 183 -41.90 -21.70 34.17
N ASP A 184 -41.87 -22.92 33.63
CA ASP A 184 -42.85 -23.60 32.74
C ASP A 184 -42.38 -23.72 31.26
N ALA A 185 -41.73 -24.82 30.81
CA ALA A 185 -42.22 -26.18 30.47
C ALA A 185 -43.21 -26.17 29.27
N ALA A 186 -43.15 -27.01 28.22
CA ALA A 186 -42.39 -28.19 27.81
C ALA A 186 -42.49 -28.31 26.26
N GLU A 187 -41.42 -28.66 25.53
CA GLU A 187 -41.17 -29.96 24.86
C GLU A 187 -41.88 -30.20 23.50
N SER A 188 -41.11 -30.29 22.39
CA SER A 188 -41.08 -31.46 21.49
C SER A 188 -40.01 -31.33 20.38
N ALA A 189 -39.48 -32.48 19.96
CA ALA A 189 -38.26 -32.69 19.19
C ALA A 189 -38.43 -32.65 17.65
N THR A 190 -37.36 -32.36 16.89
CA THR A 190 -36.60 -33.33 16.04
C THR A 190 -35.66 -32.67 15.00
N THR A 191 -34.38 -33.09 15.07
CA THR A 191 -33.42 -33.44 13.99
C THR A 191 -33.11 -32.48 12.82
N SER A 192 -31.86 -32.01 12.74
CA SER A 192 -30.80 -32.50 11.82
C SER A 192 -29.77 -31.42 11.45
N ALA A 193 -28.48 -31.75 11.64
CA ALA A 193 -27.27 -31.43 10.84
C ALA A 193 -27.03 -30.00 10.29
N ASP A 194 -25.84 -29.45 10.17
CA ASP A 194 -24.45 -29.71 10.58
C ASP A 194 -23.65 -28.45 10.15
N GLN A 195 -22.51 -28.21 10.79
CA GLN A 195 -21.31 -27.41 10.43
C GLN A 195 -21.34 -26.37 9.27
N GLY A 196 -20.67 -25.23 9.35
CA GLY A 196 -19.67 -24.80 10.33
C GLY A 196 -18.97 -23.51 9.86
N ASN A 197 -18.74 -22.60 10.79
CA ASN A 197 -17.79 -21.50 10.63
C ASN A 197 -16.39 -22.06 10.85
N SER A 198 -15.54 -22.02 9.82
CA SER A 198 -14.11 -22.34 9.98
C SER A 198 -13.36 -21.13 10.52
N ALA A 199 -13.25 -21.05 11.86
CA ALA A 199 -12.15 -20.36 12.51
C ALA A 199 -10.89 -21.25 12.38
N ILE A 200 -9.86 -20.71 11.74
CA ILE A 200 -8.57 -21.40 11.56
C ILE A 200 -7.83 -21.33 12.90
N ASN A 201 -7.76 -22.47 13.58
CA ASN A 201 -7.10 -22.60 14.88
C ASN A 201 -5.57 -22.65 14.69
N LEU A 202 -4.87 -21.63 15.17
CA LEU A 202 -3.42 -21.49 15.08
C LEU A 202 -2.74 -22.20 16.27
N GLY A 203 -2.78 -23.53 16.28
CA GLY A 203 -2.07 -24.35 17.26
C GLY A 203 -0.79 -24.92 16.67
N GLY A 204 0.38 -24.42 17.11
CA GLY A 204 1.66 -25.11 16.87
C GLY A 204 2.85 -24.21 16.55
N LEU A 205 3.39 -23.50 17.54
CA LEU A 205 4.72 -22.89 17.47
C LEU A 205 5.51 -23.24 18.74
N SER A 206 5.90 -24.51 18.87
CA SER A 206 6.87 -24.97 19.86
C SER A 206 8.25 -25.30 19.26
N SER A 207 8.48 -24.99 17.98
CA SER A 207 9.75 -25.29 17.29
C SER A 207 10.67 -24.09 17.04
N LEU A 208 10.29 -22.85 17.39
CA LEU A 208 11.11 -21.65 17.15
C LEU A 208 12.12 -21.33 18.27
N LEU A 209 12.11 -22.06 19.40
CA LEU A 209 13.05 -21.84 20.51
C LEU A 209 14.31 -22.71 20.46
N ALA A 210 14.44 -23.62 19.48
CA ALA A 210 15.58 -24.53 19.39
C ALA A 210 16.74 -24.01 18.51
N MET A 211 16.57 -22.91 17.78
CA MET A 211 17.61 -22.34 16.90
C MET A 211 18.41 -21.17 17.50
N SER A 212 18.15 -20.79 18.75
CA SER A 212 18.90 -19.74 19.45
C SER A 212 20.06 -20.26 20.31
N MET A 213 20.17 -21.58 20.51
CA MET A 213 21.27 -22.19 21.29
C MET A 213 22.47 -22.63 20.45
N LEU A 214 22.40 -22.58 19.11
CA LEU A 214 23.50 -23.01 18.25
C LEU A 214 24.54 -21.91 17.94
N ILE A 215 24.24 -20.65 18.26
CA ILE A 215 25.12 -19.51 17.93
C ILE A 215 26.12 -19.19 19.06
N VAL A 216 25.88 -19.64 20.29
CA VAL A 216 26.77 -19.34 21.44
C VAL A 216 27.98 -20.28 21.52
N VAL A 217 27.97 -21.44 20.85
CA VAL A 217 29.08 -22.41 20.91
C VAL A 217 30.21 -22.10 19.91
N LEU A 218 29.96 -21.27 18.88
CA LEU A 218 30.96 -20.99 17.84
C LEU A 218 31.90 -19.79 18.14
N GLN A 219 31.72 -19.08 19.26
CA GLN A 219 32.64 -18.02 19.71
C GLN A 219 33.62 -18.47 20.81
N GLY A 220 33.66 -19.76 21.15
CA GLY A 220 34.64 -20.34 22.08
C GLY A 220 35.76 -21.15 21.43
N LEU A 221 35.81 -21.19 20.10
CA LEU A 221 36.78 -21.98 19.32
C LEU A 221 37.22 -21.18 18.08
N LEU A 222 37.80 -20.01 18.32
CA LEU A 222 38.74 -19.29 17.45
C LEU A 222 39.64 -18.44 18.33
#